data_AF-A0A662TG75-F1
#
_entry.id   AF-A0A662TG75-F1
#
_cell.length_a   1.000
_cell.length_b   1.000
_cell.length_c   1.000
_cell.angle_alpha   90.00
_cell.angle_beta   90.00
_cell.angle_gamma   90.00
#
_symmetry.space_group_name_H-M   'P 1'
#
loop_
_entity.id
_entity.type
_entity.pdbx_description
1 polymer ?
#
loop_
_entity_poly.entity_id
_entity_poly.type
_entity_poly.pdbx_seq_one_letter_code
_entity_poly.pdbx_strand_id
1 'polypeptide(L)'
;LAEFERRALQLKKGRLFVKGMRASIISKRTIDNIFAEIPREKQYRLGLNLGLTSRILFMNSAKKDTRNPEMWEELLEFLMSEGWGYIKMSVDEENRLTLTIVEPFLPPDVCWGYLERAMGVKFDMVYRDERGKKYILKSTLPIKFDYRRKDVEWYPVIDYEKCNNCGKCVETCPIGVLSMELEPARVEVTDPYECIIGCRMCEEACERKAIRLP
;
A
#
# COMPACT_ATOMS: atom_id res chain seq x y z
N LEU A 1 -16.81 -10.71 -31.51
CA LEU A 1 -16.42 -10.03 -30.25
C LEU A 1 -16.09 -11.14 -29.27
N ALA A 2 -14.82 -11.29 -28.88
CA ALA A 2 -14.45 -12.33 -27.93
C ALA A 2 -15.01 -11.95 -26.56
N GLU A 3 -16.06 -12.64 -26.15
CA GLU A 3 -16.63 -12.58 -24.82
C GLU A 3 -15.64 -13.28 -23.87
N PHE A 4 -14.99 -12.51 -22.99
CA PHE A 4 -14.16 -13.08 -21.94
C PHE A 4 -15.08 -13.68 -20.87
N GLU A 5 -15.63 -14.86 -21.14
CA GLU A 5 -16.25 -15.70 -20.11
C GLU A 5 -15.18 -16.04 -19.06
N ARG A 6 -15.32 -15.49 -17.84
CA ARG A 6 -14.56 -15.94 -16.67
C ARG A 6 -15.05 -17.34 -16.25
N ARG A 7 -14.66 -18.38 -16.99
CA ARG A 7 -14.78 -19.77 -16.52
C ARG A 7 -13.60 -20.07 -15.62
N ALA A 8 -13.84 -20.13 -14.31
CA ALA A 8 -12.91 -20.72 -13.37
C ALA A 8 -12.67 -22.18 -13.77
N LEU A 9 -11.48 -22.48 -14.30
CA LEU A 9 -11.08 -23.84 -14.66
C LEU A 9 -10.75 -24.64 -13.40
N GLN A 10 -11.33 -25.84 -13.31
CA GLN A 10 -11.12 -26.77 -12.20
C GLN A 10 -9.68 -27.29 -12.14
N LEU A 11 -9.22 -27.39 -10.89
CA LEU A 11 -7.87 -27.68 -10.41
C LEU A 11 -7.46 -29.15 -10.64
N LYS A 12 -6.43 -29.40 -11.47
CA LYS A 12 -5.60 -30.62 -11.38
C LYS A 12 -4.13 -30.31 -11.66
N LYS A 13 -3.27 -30.82 -10.76
CA LYS A 13 -1.80 -31.01 -10.84
C LYS A 13 -1.02 -30.13 -11.83
N GLY A 14 -0.19 -29.21 -11.30
CA GLY A 14 0.89 -28.56 -12.07
C GLY A 14 0.73 -27.07 -12.38
N ARG A 15 0.03 -26.34 -11.51
CA ARG A 15 -0.04 -24.86 -11.33
C ARG A 15 0.21 -23.97 -12.57
N LEU A 16 -0.85 -23.70 -13.33
CA LEU A 16 -1.01 -22.40 -14.00
C LEU A 16 -1.85 -21.50 -13.07
N PHE A 17 -1.23 -20.44 -12.53
CA PHE A 17 -1.92 -19.45 -11.70
C PHE A 17 -2.64 -18.44 -12.60
N VAL A 18 -3.94 -18.24 -12.43
CA VAL A 18 -4.58 -16.99 -12.86
C VAL A 18 -5.52 -16.49 -11.78
N LYS A 19 -5.06 -15.46 -11.06
CA LYS A 19 -5.91 -14.48 -10.39
C LYS A 19 -5.17 -13.14 -10.41
N GLY A 20 -5.78 -12.13 -11.04
CA GLY A 20 -5.21 -10.80 -11.34
C GLY A 20 -4.61 -10.66 -12.75
N MET A 21 -4.84 -9.50 -13.41
CA MET A 21 -4.28 -9.17 -14.75
C MET A 21 -2.75 -9.22 -14.81
N ARG A 22 -2.06 -9.13 -13.67
CA ARG A 22 -0.60 -9.07 -13.60
C ARG A 22 0.07 -10.38 -13.98
N ALA A 23 -0.45 -11.52 -13.50
CA ALA A 23 0.10 -12.84 -13.81
C ALA A 23 -0.06 -13.21 -15.30
N SER A 24 -1.05 -12.63 -15.99
CA SER A 24 -1.23 -12.79 -17.44
C SER A 24 -0.27 -11.93 -18.29
N ILE A 25 0.44 -10.97 -17.69
CA ILE A 25 1.29 -10.01 -18.43
C ILE A 25 2.78 -10.27 -18.19
N ILE A 26 3.18 -10.58 -16.95
CA ILE A 26 4.59 -10.76 -16.58
C ILE A 26 4.81 -12.01 -15.73
N SER A 27 5.75 -12.87 -16.17
CA SER A 27 6.05 -14.13 -15.49
C SER A 27 6.85 -13.91 -14.21
N LYS A 28 6.74 -14.85 -13.25
CA LYS A 28 7.56 -14.85 -12.03
C LYS A 28 9.06 -14.82 -12.33
N ARG A 29 9.52 -15.63 -13.31
CA ARG A 29 10.92 -15.63 -13.74
C ARG A 29 11.38 -14.27 -14.25
N THR A 30 10.53 -13.57 -15.00
CA THR A 30 10.83 -12.22 -15.50
C THR A 30 10.95 -11.23 -14.34
N ILE A 31 10.02 -11.25 -13.40
CA ILE A 31 10.07 -10.41 -12.19
C ILE A 31 11.34 -10.69 -11.38
N ASP A 32 11.69 -11.97 -11.16
CA ASP A 32 12.88 -12.34 -10.41
C ASP A 32 14.16 -11.83 -11.08
N ASN A 33 14.26 -11.92 -12.41
CA ASN A 33 15.39 -11.37 -13.15
C ASN A 33 15.48 -9.84 -13.03
N ILE A 34 14.36 -9.12 -13.15
CA ILE A 34 14.33 -7.65 -13.00
C ILE A 34 14.86 -7.24 -11.63
N PHE A 35 14.39 -7.90 -10.57
CA PHE A 35 14.78 -7.54 -9.22
C PHE A 35 16.16 -8.08 -8.82
N ALA A 36 16.70 -9.09 -9.48
CA ALA A 36 18.06 -9.58 -9.23
C ALA A 36 19.13 -8.49 -9.44
N GLU A 37 18.87 -7.52 -10.32
CA GLU A 37 19.76 -6.39 -10.60
C GLU A 37 19.62 -5.23 -9.58
N ILE A 38 18.60 -5.29 -8.72
CA ILE A 38 18.27 -4.21 -7.78
C ILE A 38 18.76 -4.62 -6.37
N PRO A 39 19.62 -3.82 -5.72
CA PRO A 39 20.03 -4.07 -4.34
C PRO A 39 18.84 -4.19 -3.38
N ARG A 40 18.94 -5.11 -2.41
CA ARG A 40 17.85 -5.44 -1.48
C ARG A 40 17.28 -4.22 -0.74
N GLU A 41 18.12 -3.28 -0.32
CA GLU A 41 17.65 -2.04 0.32
C GLU A 41 16.75 -1.23 -0.62
N LYS A 42 17.13 -1.10 -1.90
CA LYS A 42 16.32 -0.42 -2.91
C LYS A 42 15.02 -1.18 -3.19
N GLN A 43 15.05 -2.51 -3.20
CA GLN A 43 13.83 -3.32 -3.30
C GLN A 43 12.86 -3.04 -2.16
N TYR A 44 13.34 -2.96 -0.93
CA TYR A 44 12.54 -2.61 0.23
C TYR A 44 11.95 -1.19 0.11
N ARG A 45 12.72 -0.20 -0.35
CA ARG A 45 12.22 1.15 -0.63
C ARG A 45 11.15 1.16 -1.72
N LEU A 46 11.32 0.39 -2.79
CA LEU A 46 10.29 0.21 -3.82
C LEU A 46 9.01 -0.41 -3.23
N GLY A 47 9.17 -1.41 -2.36
CA GLY A 47 8.07 -1.97 -1.57
C GLY A 47 7.30 -0.90 -0.82
N LEU A 48 7.99 -0.05 -0.05
CA LEU A 48 7.36 1.05 0.68
C LEU A 48 6.55 1.98 -0.24
N ASN A 49 7.05 2.27 -1.45
CA ASN A 49 6.33 3.11 -2.40
C ASN A 49 5.08 2.40 -2.94
N LEU A 50 5.20 1.13 -3.30
CA LEU A 50 4.10 0.31 -3.79
C LEU A 50 3.00 0.07 -2.73
N GLY A 51 3.36 -0.05 -1.45
CA GLY A 51 2.39 -0.27 -0.37
C GLY A 51 1.43 0.91 -0.18
N LEU A 52 1.81 2.11 -0.63
CA LEU A 52 0.92 3.26 -0.65
C LEU A 52 -0.29 3.04 -1.57
N THR A 53 -0.13 2.27 -2.65
CA THR A 53 -1.19 1.99 -3.61
C THR A 53 -2.38 1.29 -2.97
N SER A 54 -2.17 0.31 -2.09
CA SER A 54 -3.30 -0.36 -1.40
C SER A 54 -4.03 0.57 -0.45
N ARG A 55 -3.30 1.49 0.19
CA ARG A 55 -3.92 2.50 1.05
C ARG A 55 -4.79 3.45 0.26
N ILE A 56 -4.29 3.92 -0.89
CA ILE A 56 -5.08 4.73 -1.82
C ILE A 56 -6.32 3.96 -2.28
N LEU A 57 -6.14 2.71 -2.70
CA LEU A 57 -7.23 1.87 -3.22
C LEU A 57 -8.34 1.71 -2.18
N PHE A 58 -8.02 1.26 -0.96
CA PHE A 58 -8.99 0.98 0.09
C PHE A 58 -9.66 2.25 0.63
N MET A 59 -8.91 3.35 0.74
CA MET A 59 -9.48 4.64 1.11
C MET A 59 -10.44 5.15 0.04
N ASN A 60 -10.11 5.00 -1.24
CA ASN A 60 -10.97 5.44 -2.35
C ASN A 60 -12.21 4.56 -2.53
N SER A 61 -12.05 3.24 -2.49
CA SER A 61 -13.13 2.31 -2.83
C SER A 61 -14.12 2.11 -1.69
N ALA A 62 -13.63 2.14 -0.45
CA ALA A 62 -14.41 1.72 0.72
C ALA A 62 -14.29 2.65 1.93
N LYS A 63 -13.54 3.77 1.83
CA LYS A 63 -13.23 4.65 2.96
C LYS A 63 -12.63 3.89 4.15
N LYS A 64 -11.83 2.86 3.84
CA LYS A 64 -11.15 1.98 4.80
C LYS A 64 -9.67 2.33 4.88
N ASP A 65 -9.18 2.61 6.08
CA ASP A 65 -7.74 2.78 6.32
C ASP A 65 -7.12 1.43 6.68
N THR A 66 -6.27 0.91 5.82
CA THR A 66 -5.59 -0.38 6.04
C THR A 66 -4.55 -0.35 7.17
N ARG A 67 -4.35 0.81 7.82
CA ARG A 67 -3.63 0.88 9.10
C ARG A 67 -4.46 0.39 10.29
N ASN A 68 -5.78 0.33 10.16
CA ASN A 68 -6.65 -0.30 11.16
C ASN A 68 -6.47 -1.83 11.09
N PRO A 69 -6.08 -2.51 12.19
CA PRO A 69 -5.95 -3.97 12.21
C PRO A 69 -7.20 -4.74 11.81
N GLU A 70 -8.39 -4.20 12.02
CA GLU A 70 -9.67 -4.81 11.62
C GLU A 70 -9.74 -5.01 10.09
N MET A 71 -9.00 -4.23 9.31
CA MET A 71 -9.00 -4.28 7.84
C MET A 71 -7.96 -5.24 7.27
N TRP A 72 -7.09 -5.83 8.10
CA TRP A 72 -5.95 -6.60 7.61
C TRP A 72 -6.34 -7.92 6.97
N GLU A 73 -7.39 -8.60 7.44
CA GLU A 73 -7.87 -9.82 6.80
C GLU A 73 -8.33 -9.53 5.35
N GLU A 74 -9.17 -8.51 5.17
CA GLU A 74 -9.64 -8.07 3.85
C GLU A 74 -8.49 -7.60 2.94
N LEU A 75 -7.52 -6.85 3.48
CA LEU A 75 -6.33 -6.46 2.73
C LEU A 75 -5.55 -7.70 2.25
N LEU A 76 -5.26 -8.64 3.15
CA LEU A 76 -4.45 -9.81 2.81
C LEU A 76 -5.18 -10.73 1.83
N GLU A 77 -6.50 -10.90 1.98
CA GLU A 77 -7.34 -11.62 1.01
C GLU A 77 -7.31 -10.96 -0.36
N PHE A 78 -7.44 -9.64 -0.43
CA PHE A 78 -7.30 -8.89 -1.68
C PHE A 78 -5.94 -9.13 -2.33
N LEU A 79 -4.83 -9.02 -1.57
CA LEU A 79 -3.49 -9.24 -2.10
C LEU A 79 -3.31 -10.68 -2.62
N MET A 80 -3.77 -11.69 -1.86
CA MET A 80 -3.76 -13.08 -2.30
C MET A 80 -4.59 -13.25 -3.58
N SER A 81 -5.72 -12.54 -3.70
CA SER A 81 -6.58 -12.58 -4.89
C SER A 81 -5.93 -11.95 -6.12
N GLU A 82 -5.01 -11.01 -5.93
CA GLU A 82 -4.20 -10.37 -6.98
C GLU A 82 -2.87 -11.10 -7.23
N GLY A 83 -2.71 -12.30 -6.67
CA GLY A 83 -1.57 -13.17 -6.97
C GLY A 83 -0.30 -12.83 -6.20
N TRP A 84 -0.38 -12.21 -5.02
CA TRP A 84 0.80 -11.91 -4.19
C TRP A 84 1.54 -13.14 -3.65
N GLY A 85 0.92 -14.31 -3.69
CA GLY A 85 1.33 -15.50 -2.94
C GLY A 85 0.31 -15.80 -1.84
N TYR A 86 0.59 -16.79 -1.00
CA TYR A 86 -0.26 -17.12 0.14
C TYR A 86 0.26 -16.41 1.38
N ILE A 87 -0.62 -15.74 2.11
CA ILE A 87 -0.28 -15.01 3.33
C ILE A 87 -1.12 -15.56 4.47
N LYS A 88 -0.46 -16.01 5.53
CA LYS A 88 -1.10 -16.40 6.79
C LYS A 88 -0.75 -15.38 7.86
N MET A 89 -1.78 -14.89 8.54
CA MET A 89 -1.66 -13.98 9.67
C MET A 89 -1.90 -14.71 10.99
N SER A 90 -1.16 -14.34 12.03
CA SER A 90 -1.42 -14.73 13.41
C SER A 90 -0.94 -13.64 14.37
N VAL A 91 -1.60 -13.50 15.51
CA VAL A 91 -1.19 -12.58 16.59
C VAL A 91 -0.94 -13.43 17.83
N ASP A 92 0.19 -13.21 18.51
CA ASP A 92 0.52 -13.91 19.76
C ASP A 92 -0.06 -13.20 21.00
N GLU A 93 0.12 -13.79 22.18
CA GLU A 93 -0.40 -13.27 23.46
C GLU A 93 0.17 -11.88 23.82
N GLU A 94 1.32 -11.50 23.26
CA GLU A 94 1.95 -10.19 23.45
C GLU A 94 1.48 -9.16 22.41
N ASN A 95 0.42 -9.46 21.66
CA ASN A 95 -0.07 -8.68 20.54
C ASN A 95 0.99 -8.45 19.46
N ARG A 96 1.91 -9.38 19.24
CA ARG A 96 2.85 -9.30 18.10
C ARG A 96 2.23 -9.96 16.89
N LEU A 97 2.13 -9.20 15.82
CA LEU A 97 1.67 -9.70 14.53
C LEU A 97 2.78 -10.53 13.87
N THR A 98 2.42 -11.71 13.38
CA THR A 98 3.28 -12.53 12.52
C THR A 98 2.59 -12.78 11.19
N LEU A 99 3.31 -12.52 10.10
CA LEU A 99 2.90 -12.84 8.75
C LEU A 99 3.82 -13.92 8.19
N THR A 100 3.24 -15.05 7.78
CA THR A 100 3.95 -16.09 7.03
C THR A 100 3.56 -15.99 5.57
N ILE A 101 4.53 -15.74 4.70
CA ILE A 101 4.31 -15.62 3.26
C ILE A 101 4.92 -16.81 2.55
N VAL A 102 4.16 -17.41 1.63
CA VAL A 102 4.54 -18.62 0.89
C VAL A 102 4.31 -18.41 -0.61
N GLU A 103 5.30 -18.79 -1.41
CA GLU A 103 5.37 -18.61 -2.86
C GLU A 103 5.03 -17.17 -3.29
N PRO A 104 5.75 -16.15 -2.76
CA PRO A 104 5.48 -14.76 -3.08
C PRO A 104 5.76 -14.46 -4.56
N PHE A 105 4.93 -13.63 -5.18
CA PHE A 105 5.15 -13.21 -6.56
C PHE A 105 6.30 -12.20 -6.66
N LEU A 106 6.38 -11.24 -5.73
CA LEU A 106 7.47 -10.27 -5.66
C LEU A 106 8.59 -10.79 -4.73
N PRO A 107 9.81 -10.23 -4.82
CA PRO A 107 10.88 -10.57 -3.89
C PRO A 107 10.52 -10.24 -2.42
N PRO A 108 11.04 -11.00 -1.44
CA PRO A 108 10.73 -10.80 -0.03
C PRO A 108 10.96 -9.37 0.48
N ASP A 109 12.04 -8.71 0.04
CA ASP A 109 12.36 -7.35 0.48
C ASP A 109 11.33 -6.33 -0.05
N VAL A 110 10.85 -6.48 -1.29
CA VAL A 110 9.75 -5.67 -1.84
C VAL A 110 8.47 -5.90 -1.06
N CYS A 111 8.10 -7.15 -0.83
CA CYS A 111 6.89 -7.47 -0.08
C CYS A 111 6.95 -6.98 1.37
N TRP A 112 8.11 -7.03 2.01
CA TRP A 112 8.32 -6.52 3.36
C TRP A 112 8.05 -5.02 3.42
N GLY A 113 8.71 -4.22 2.58
CA GLY A 113 8.47 -2.77 2.53
C GLY A 113 7.01 -2.44 2.19
N TYR A 114 6.41 -3.22 1.29
CA TYR A 114 5.01 -3.06 0.92
C TYR A 114 4.06 -3.25 2.10
N LEU A 115 4.18 -4.38 2.81
CA LEU A 115 3.31 -4.70 3.95
C LEU A 115 3.51 -3.69 5.08
N GLU A 116 4.74 -3.24 5.33
CA GLU A 116 4.96 -2.18 6.32
C GLU A 116 4.21 -0.89 5.97
N ARG A 117 4.31 -0.43 4.72
CA ARG A 117 3.62 0.80 4.32
C ARG A 117 2.11 0.61 4.31
N ALA A 118 1.62 -0.51 3.77
CA ALA A 118 0.20 -0.79 3.61
C ALA A 118 -0.50 -0.92 4.96
N MET A 119 0.12 -1.63 5.91
CA MET A 119 -0.46 -1.91 7.23
C MET A 119 -0.08 -0.85 8.28
N GLY A 120 0.91 0.00 8.02
CA GLY A 120 1.42 0.96 9.00
C GLY A 120 2.14 0.31 10.18
N VAL A 121 2.63 -0.92 10.01
CA VAL A 121 3.32 -1.72 11.02
C VAL A 121 4.80 -1.82 10.66
N LYS A 122 5.67 -1.80 11.66
CA LYS A 122 7.09 -2.14 11.49
C LYS A 122 7.31 -3.62 11.73
N PHE A 123 8.07 -4.26 10.85
CA PHE A 123 8.34 -5.69 10.90
C PHE A 123 9.84 -5.95 10.89
N ASP A 124 10.24 -7.07 11.50
CA ASP A 124 11.53 -7.71 11.29
C ASP A 124 11.34 -8.98 10.46
N MET A 125 12.25 -9.22 9.52
CA MET A 125 12.31 -10.49 8.80
C MET A 125 13.01 -11.55 9.65
N VAL A 126 12.22 -12.35 10.36
CA VAL A 126 12.70 -13.35 11.32
C VAL A 126 13.06 -14.69 10.68
N TYR A 127 12.56 -14.95 9.47
CA TYR A 127 12.91 -16.13 8.70
C TYR A 127 12.82 -15.83 7.21
N ARG A 128 13.75 -16.37 6.43
CA ARG A 128 13.73 -16.39 4.97
C ARG A 128 14.43 -17.65 4.50
N ASP A 129 13.79 -18.41 3.63
CA ASP A 129 14.42 -19.54 2.97
C ASP A 129 15.43 -19.09 1.90
N GLU A 130 16.37 -19.99 1.56
CA GLU A 130 17.43 -19.70 0.59
C GLU A 130 16.88 -19.31 -0.79
N ARG A 131 15.72 -19.85 -1.15
CA ARG A 131 15.06 -19.63 -2.45
C ARG A 131 14.12 -18.43 -2.47
N GLY A 132 13.89 -17.76 -1.34
CA GLY A 132 12.90 -16.67 -1.20
C GLY A 132 11.45 -17.11 -1.45
N LYS A 133 11.14 -18.40 -1.37
CA LYS A 133 9.79 -18.96 -1.55
C LYS A 133 9.00 -18.97 -0.25
N LYS A 134 9.63 -18.79 0.90
CA LYS A 134 8.96 -18.64 2.19
C LYS A 134 9.73 -17.69 3.08
N TYR A 135 9.02 -16.73 3.65
CA TYR A 135 9.58 -15.83 4.66
C TYR A 135 8.53 -15.48 5.71
N ILE A 136 9.02 -15.07 6.87
CA ILE A 136 8.19 -14.71 8.02
C ILE A 136 8.59 -13.31 8.48
N LEU A 137 7.59 -12.46 8.62
CA LEU A 137 7.70 -11.13 9.19
C LEU A 137 7.05 -11.12 10.57
N LYS A 138 7.71 -10.57 11.58
CA LYS A 138 7.14 -10.38 12.92
C LYS A 138 7.19 -8.90 13.30
N SER A 139 6.11 -8.37 13.90
CA SER A 139 6.05 -6.95 14.21
C SER A 139 7.06 -6.55 15.27
N THR A 140 7.75 -5.44 15.02
CA THR A 140 8.82 -4.91 15.89
C THR A 140 8.26 -4.35 17.20
N LEU A 141 6.97 -4.00 17.23
CA LEU A 141 6.22 -3.60 18.43
C LEU A 141 4.87 -4.34 18.52
N PRO A 142 4.24 -4.41 19.70
CA PRO A 142 2.84 -4.83 19.84
C PRO A 142 1.91 -3.97 18.98
N ILE A 143 0.98 -4.61 18.27
CA ILE A 143 -0.03 -3.90 17.48
C ILE A 143 -1.09 -3.32 18.42
N LYS A 144 -1.65 -2.18 18.01
CA LYS A 144 -2.72 -1.49 18.72
C LYS A 144 -4.02 -1.66 17.93
N PHE A 145 -5.03 -2.28 18.55
CA PHE A 145 -6.33 -2.51 17.93
C PHE A 145 -7.26 -1.28 18.00
N ASP A 146 -6.98 -0.32 18.87
CA ASP A 146 -7.75 0.91 19.06
C ASP A 146 -7.36 2.03 18.07
N TYR A 147 -6.88 1.67 16.88
CA TYR A 147 -6.45 2.66 15.88
C TYR A 147 -7.63 3.50 15.40
N ARG A 148 -7.56 4.81 15.66
CA ARG A 148 -8.49 5.80 15.10
C ARG A 148 -7.73 6.76 14.21
N ARG A 149 -8.18 6.88 12.96
CA ARG A 149 -7.55 7.81 12.01
C ARG A 149 -7.51 9.26 12.54
N LYS A 150 -8.52 9.67 13.30
CA LYS A 150 -8.62 11.02 13.92
C LYS A 150 -7.53 11.33 14.95
N ASP A 151 -6.87 10.32 15.51
CA ASP A 151 -5.82 10.51 16.52
C ASP A 151 -4.45 10.84 15.87
N VAL A 152 -4.35 10.80 14.54
CA VAL A 152 -3.11 11.08 13.81
C VAL A 152 -3.22 12.43 13.09
N GLU A 153 -2.45 13.40 13.57
CA GLU A 153 -2.31 14.74 12.96
C GLU A 153 -1.44 14.69 11.71
N TRP A 154 -1.94 14.03 10.68
CA TRP A 154 -1.33 14.00 9.34
C TRP A 154 -2.30 14.55 8.32
N TYR A 155 -2.07 15.77 7.87
CA TYR A 155 -2.84 16.45 6.83
C TYR A 155 -2.03 17.65 6.30
N PRO A 156 -2.28 18.09 5.07
CA PRO A 156 -1.56 19.23 4.50
C PRO A 156 -1.93 20.53 5.21
N VAL A 157 -0.95 21.40 5.44
CA VAL A 157 -1.12 22.78 5.90
C VAL A 157 -0.69 23.72 4.79
N ILE A 158 -1.53 24.72 4.47
CA ILE A 158 -1.31 25.67 3.37
C ILE A 158 -0.84 27.02 3.94
N ASP A 159 0.34 27.46 3.51
CA ASP A 159 0.85 28.82 3.65
C ASP A 159 0.19 29.71 2.58
N TYR A 160 -0.88 30.40 2.96
CA TYR A 160 -1.68 31.21 2.03
C TYR A 160 -0.93 32.43 1.49
N GLU A 161 0.11 32.93 2.17
CA GLU A 161 0.96 33.99 1.65
C GLU A 161 1.76 33.50 0.43
N LYS A 162 2.12 32.21 0.41
CA LYS A 162 2.78 31.54 -0.71
C LYS A 162 1.85 30.79 -1.63
N CYS A 163 0.55 30.68 -1.39
CA CYS A 163 -0.37 29.96 -2.27
C CYS A 163 -0.95 30.89 -3.36
N ASN A 164 -0.91 30.49 -4.64
CA ASN A 164 -1.52 31.24 -5.76
C ASN A 164 -2.77 30.55 -6.28
N ASN A 165 -3.30 29.58 -5.53
CA ASN A 165 -4.49 28.83 -5.91
C ASN A 165 -4.40 28.18 -7.30
N CYS A 166 -3.21 27.70 -7.70
CA CYS A 166 -3.01 27.08 -9.02
C CYS A 166 -3.69 25.70 -9.20
N GLY A 167 -4.20 25.09 -8.13
CA GLY A 167 -4.97 23.85 -8.20
C GLY A 167 -4.18 22.55 -8.40
N LYS A 168 -2.88 22.59 -8.73
CA LYS A 168 -2.04 21.38 -8.93
C LYS A 168 -2.12 20.36 -7.78
N CYS A 169 -2.22 20.84 -6.54
CA CYS A 169 -2.35 20.00 -5.35
C CYS A 169 -3.71 19.30 -5.23
N VAL A 170 -4.78 19.93 -5.74
CA VAL A 170 -6.12 19.37 -5.83
C VAL A 170 -6.11 18.25 -6.88
N GLU A 171 -5.55 18.51 -8.06
CA GLU A 171 -5.47 17.54 -9.17
C GLU A 171 -4.67 16.28 -8.81
N THR A 172 -3.57 16.42 -8.06
CA THR A 172 -2.71 15.29 -7.70
C THR A 172 -3.24 14.48 -6.51
N CYS A 173 -4.19 15.01 -5.73
CA CYS A 173 -4.62 14.34 -4.50
C CYS A 173 -5.41 13.07 -4.84
N PRO A 174 -4.90 11.87 -4.52
CA PRO A 174 -5.51 10.64 -5.00
C PRO A 174 -6.87 10.33 -4.35
N ILE A 175 -7.19 11.01 -3.24
CA ILE A 175 -8.38 10.78 -2.41
C ILE A 175 -9.20 12.06 -2.19
N GLY A 176 -8.85 13.16 -2.86
CA GLY A 176 -9.66 14.39 -2.87
C GLY A 176 -9.74 15.17 -1.54
N VAL A 177 -8.68 15.19 -0.73
CA VAL A 177 -8.63 15.91 0.56
C VAL A 177 -8.53 17.43 0.40
N LEU A 178 -8.02 17.88 -0.75
CA LEU A 178 -7.98 19.29 -1.11
C LEU A 178 -9.05 19.56 -2.16
N SER A 179 -9.69 20.72 -2.07
CA SER A 179 -10.68 21.20 -3.04
C SER A 179 -10.34 22.62 -3.50
N MET A 180 -11.01 23.06 -4.56
CA MET A 180 -10.96 24.43 -5.05
C MET A 180 -12.33 25.06 -4.83
N GLU A 181 -12.41 26.07 -3.97
CA GLU A 181 -13.52 27.03 -3.98
C GLU A 181 -13.40 27.89 -5.23
N LEU A 182 -14.51 28.15 -5.93
CA LEU A 182 -14.48 28.82 -7.24
C LEU A 182 -14.67 30.34 -7.14
N GLU A 183 -15.22 30.85 -6.03
CA GLU A 183 -15.63 32.25 -5.88
C GLU A 183 -15.36 32.77 -4.45
N PRO A 184 -14.18 33.37 -4.18
CA PRO A 184 -13.01 33.46 -5.06
C PRO A 184 -12.27 32.12 -5.20
N ALA A 185 -11.48 31.98 -6.28
CA ALA A 185 -10.63 30.81 -6.50
C ALA A 185 -9.66 30.60 -5.31
N ARG A 186 -9.90 29.56 -4.50
CA ARG A 186 -9.10 29.27 -3.30
C ARG A 186 -8.95 27.78 -3.07
N VAL A 187 -7.72 27.34 -2.84
CA VAL A 187 -7.45 25.95 -2.42
C VAL A 187 -7.71 25.82 -0.92
N GLU A 188 -8.50 24.82 -0.55
CA GLU A 188 -8.81 24.50 0.84
C GLU A 188 -8.61 23.00 1.13
N VAL A 189 -8.42 22.69 2.41
CA VAL A 189 -8.34 21.32 2.92
C VAL A 189 -9.69 20.99 3.53
N THR A 190 -10.52 20.21 2.83
CA THR A 190 -11.90 19.93 3.25
C THR A 190 -11.99 18.77 4.22
N ASP A 191 -11.18 17.73 3.99
CA ASP A 191 -11.28 16.45 4.71
C ASP A 191 -9.91 16.04 5.29
N PRO A 192 -9.35 16.80 6.25
CA PRO A 192 -7.97 16.61 6.70
C PRO A 192 -7.71 15.19 7.22
N TYR A 193 -8.64 14.61 7.96
CA TYR A 193 -8.49 13.26 8.51
C TYR A 193 -8.68 12.14 7.49
N GLU A 194 -9.13 12.42 6.27
CA GLU A 194 -9.12 11.43 5.20
C GLU A 194 -7.72 11.31 4.56
N CYS A 195 -6.80 12.24 4.83
CA CYS A 195 -5.44 12.24 4.27
C CYS A 195 -4.71 10.91 4.51
N ILE A 196 -4.08 10.36 3.47
CA ILE A 196 -3.29 9.14 3.61
C ILE A 196 -1.99 9.46 4.34
N ILE A 197 -1.84 8.95 5.56
CA ILE A 197 -0.62 9.12 6.36
C ILE A 197 0.63 8.70 5.58
N GLY A 198 1.63 9.56 5.43
CA GLY A 198 2.84 9.29 4.66
C GLY A 198 2.74 9.54 3.15
N CYS A 199 1.58 9.93 2.61
CA CYS A 199 1.47 10.45 1.25
C CYS A 199 1.94 11.91 1.21
N ARG A 200 2.76 12.28 0.23
CA ARG A 200 3.34 13.64 0.07
C ARG A 200 3.10 14.27 -1.31
N MET A 201 2.18 13.71 -2.10
CA MET A 201 1.94 14.13 -3.50
C MET A 201 1.61 15.63 -3.63
N CYS A 202 0.76 16.18 -2.76
CA CYS A 202 0.40 17.60 -2.81
C CYS A 202 1.54 18.54 -2.41
N GLU A 203 2.39 18.12 -1.46
CA GLU A 203 3.60 18.84 -1.07
C GLU A 203 4.62 18.87 -2.22
N GLU A 204 4.85 17.71 -2.86
CA GLU A 204 5.77 17.56 -3.99
C GLU A 204 5.30 18.32 -5.25
N ALA A 205 3.99 18.33 -5.53
CA ALA A 205 3.42 19.06 -6.66
C ALA A 205 3.43 20.60 -6.48
N CYS A 206 3.64 21.10 -5.25
CA CYS A 206 3.59 22.52 -4.97
C CYS A 206 4.92 23.21 -5.29
N GLU A 207 5.03 23.77 -6.50
CA GLU A 207 6.22 24.53 -6.93
C GLU A 207 6.55 25.73 -6.03
N ARG A 208 5.52 26.36 -5.44
CA ARG A 208 5.69 27.50 -4.52
C ARG A 208 6.06 27.07 -3.09
N LYS A 209 6.13 25.76 -2.82
CA LYS A 209 6.39 25.19 -1.49
C LYS A 209 5.48 25.76 -0.41
N ALA A 210 4.22 26.00 -0.79
CA ALA A 210 3.17 26.55 0.07
C ALA A 210 2.48 25.47 0.91
N ILE A 211 2.67 24.19 0.57
CA ILE A 211 2.07 23.07 1.30
C ILE A 211 3.16 22.39 2.13
N ARG A 212 2.84 22.03 3.37
CA ARG A 212 3.66 21.15 4.20
C ARG A 212 2.82 20.04 4.82
N LEU A 213 3.44 18.88 4.97
CA LEU A 213 2.96 17.79 5.82
C LEU A 213 3.91 17.63 7.02
N PRO A 214 3.46 17.02 8.13
CA PRO A 214 4.34 16.66 9.24
C PRO A 214 5.57 15.84 8.78
#